data_AF-A0A7C5FF71-F1
#
_entry.id   AF-A0A7C5FF71-F1
#
_cell.length_a   1.000
_cell.length_b   1.000
_cell.length_c   1.000
_cell.angle_alpha   90.00
_cell.angle_beta   90.00
_cell.angle_gamma   90.00
#
_symmetry.space_group_name_H-M   'P 1'
#
loop_
_entity.id
_entity.type
_entity.pdbx_description
1 polymer ?
#
loop_
_entity_poly.entity_id
_entity_poly.type
_entity_poly.pdbx_seq_one_letter_code
_entity_poly.pdbx_strand_id
1 'polypeptide(L)'
;MLRFFGNKQNRKRKNFLQLLLLAGFVVMPAGVWAEEACSAPKIVSCSCQGGVKSLTLQNSVDENSVEVLGEDGAVIYSKLLNAGEIFTIYGTGKSGVLDANIYIDGEVVDTSCSSPITTGMEVGTLKIVSGESASGASLCSVEE
;
A
#
# COMPACT_ATOMS: atom_id res chain seq x y z
N MET A 1 -46.60 29.96 -25.11
CA MET A 1 -45.69 30.14 -26.26
C MET A 1 -44.82 28.88 -26.33
N LEU A 2 -45.14 27.87 -27.15
CA LEU A 2 -44.82 27.75 -28.59
C LEU A 2 -43.33 28.04 -28.86
N ARG A 3 -42.48 27.20 -29.48
CA ARG A 3 -42.51 25.84 -30.07
C ARG A 3 -41.06 25.51 -30.51
N PHE A 4 -40.85 24.23 -30.88
CA PHE A 4 -39.87 23.70 -31.86
C PHE A 4 -38.41 23.55 -31.38
N PHE A 5 -37.58 22.59 -31.77
CA PHE A 5 -37.54 21.56 -32.84
C PHE A 5 -36.91 20.30 -32.19
N GLY A 6 -37.29 19.04 -32.44
CA GLY A 6 -37.51 18.39 -33.72
C GLY A 6 -36.18 17.90 -34.30
N ASN A 7 -35.79 16.63 -34.08
CA ASN A 7 -35.02 15.93 -35.11
C ASN A 7 -35.29 14.42 -35.14
N LYS A 8 -35.45 13.95 -36.38
CA LYS A 8 -36.23 12.82 -36.83
C LYS A 8 -35.25 11.70 -37.20
N GLN A 9 -35.22 10.64 -36.40
CA GLN A 9 -34.45 9.42 -36.65
C GLN A 9 -34.97 8.73 -37.92
N ASN A 10 -34.26 8.90 -39.04
CA ASN A 10 -34.61 8.27 -40.32
C ASN A 10 -33.92 6.90 -40.46
N ARG A 11 -34.75 5.89 -40.24
CA ARG A 11 -34.51 4.46 -40.43
C ARG A 11 -34.51 4.15 -41.93
N LYS A 12 -33.36 3.83 -42.54
CA LYS A 12 -33.31 3.15 -43.85
C LYS A 12 -32.69 1.77 -43.70
N ARG A 13 -33.56 0.77 -43.60
CA ARG A 13 -33.24 -0.65 -43.84
C ARG A 13 -32.94 -0.82 -45.33
N LYS A 14 -31.78 -1.37 -45.66
CA LYS A 14 -31.54 -2.01 -46.96
C LYS A 14 -30.88 -3.35 -46.69
N ASN A 15 -31.67 -4.40 -46.89
CA ASN A 15 -31.18 -5.75 -47.09
C ASN A 15 -30.31 -5.75 -48.35
N PHE A 16 -29.08 -6.23 -48.25
CA PHE A 16 -28.38 -6.78 -49.41
C PHE A 16 -27.78 -8.13 -48.99
N LEU A 17 -28.39 -9.14 -49.57
CA LEU A 17 -28.06 -10.55 -49.53
C LEU A 17 -26.70 -10.76 -50.23
N GLN A 18 -25.99 -11.81 -49.82
CA GLN A 18 -24.88 -12.46 -50.54
C GLN A 18 -23.55 -11.68 -50.68
N LEU A 19 -22.51 -12.15 -49.99
CA LEU A 19 -21.47 -12.93 -50.69
C LEU A 19 -20.64 -13.77 -49.72
N LEU A 20 -20.44 -15.02 -50.16
CA LEU A 20 -19.71 -16.11 -49.55
C LEU A 20 -18.18 -15.93 -49.62
N LEU A 21 -17.51 -16.62 -48.70
CA LEU A 21 -16.20 -17.27 -48.86
C LEU A 21 -14.99 -16.37 -49.12
N LEU A 22 -14.24 -16.09 -48.06
CA LEU A 22 -12.79 -16.36 -48.04
C LEU A 22 -12.43 -16.84 -46.62
N ALA A 23 -12.20 -18.15 -46.51
CA ALA A 23 -11.56 -18.77 -45.36
C ALA A 23 -10.09 -18.33 -45.34
N GLY A 24 -9.83 -17.15 -44.79
CA GLY A 24 -8.50 -16.74 -44.36
C GLY A 24 -8.29 -17.26 -42.95
N PHE A 25 -7.70 -18.47 -42.84
CA PHE A 25 -7.12 -18.93 -41.58
C PHE A 25 -5.97 -17.97 -41.24
N VAL A 26 -6.26 -16.94 -40.46
CA VAL A 26 -5.21 -16.17 -39.79
C VAL A 26 -4.68 -17.10 -38.70
N VAL A 27 -3.57 -17.78 -39.00
CA VAL A 27 -2.74 -18.41 -37.97
C VAL A 27 -2.21 -17.26 -37.13
N MET A 28 -2.89 -16.99 -36.01
CA MET A 28 -2.31 -16.17 -34.97
C MET A 28 -1.11 -16.94 -34.44
N PRO A 29 0.12 -16.38 -34.45
CA PRO A 29 1.16 -16.95 -33.62
C PRO A 29 0.61 -16.95 -32.19
N ALA A 30 0.69 -18.11 -31.53
CA ALA A 30 0.44 -18.20 -30.10
C ALA A 30 1.31 -17.12 -29.46
N GLY A 31 0.68 -16.00 -29.08
CA GLY A 31 1.35 -14.93 -28.37
C GLY A 31 2.01 -15.58 -27.18
N VAL A 32 3.32 -15.43 -27.10
CA VAL A 32 4.07 -15.69 -25.89
C VAL A 32 3.50 -14.72 -24.86
N TRP A 33 2.65 -15.21 -23.96
CA TRP A 33 2.35 -14.49 -22.73
C TRP A 33 3.62 -14.65 -21.91
N ALA A 34 4.51 -13.66 -21.99
CA ALA A 34 5.55 -13.51 -21.00
C ALA A 34 4.82 -13.21 -19.69
N GLU A 35 4.58 -14.25 -18.90
CA GLU A 35 4.33 -14.09 -17.47
C GLU A 35 5.64 -13.55 -16.91
N GLU A 36 5.76 -12.23 -16.89
CA GLU A 36 6.80 -11.52 -16.18
C GLU A 36 6.57 -11.82 -14.70
N ALA A 37 7.10 -12.96 -14.27
CA ALA A 37 7.07 -13.39 -12.89
C ALA A 37 7.77 -12.29 -12.09
N CYS A 38 7.00 -11.51 -11.33
CA CYS A 38 7.55 -10.62 -10.34
C CYS A 38 8.47 -11.45 -9.43
N SER A 39 9.78 -11.30 -9.58
CA SER A 39 10.72 -11.85 -8.62
C SER A 39 10.44 -11.17 -7.30
N ALA A 40 9.86 -11.90 -6.33
CA ALA A 40 9.62 -11.35 -5.01
C ALA A 40 10.97 -10.86 -4.41
N PRO A 41 10.99 -9.68 -3.76
CA PRO A 41 12.20 -9.19 -3.11
C PRO A 41 12.64 -10.19 -2.04
N LYS A 42 13.95 -10.44 -1.97
CA LYS A 42 14.50 -11.33 -0.96
C LYS A 42 14.47 -10.60 0.38
N ILE A 43 13.70 -11.14 1.33
CA ILE A 43 13.71 -10.63 2.70
C ILE A 43 15.00 -11.10 3.36
N VAL A 44 15.84 -10.16 3.79
CA VAL A 44 17.05 -10.46 4.57
C VAL A 44 16.64 -11.06 5.90
N SER A 45 17.33 -12.12 6.33
CA SER A 45 17.02 -12.83 7.57
C SER A 45 16.98 -11.89 8.78
N CYS A 46 15.78 -11.72 9.32
CA CYS A 46 15.41 -10.85 10.42
C CYS A 46 14.37 -11.60 11.26
N SER A 47 14.29 -11.30 12.56
CA SER A 47 13.28 -11.88 13.44
C SER A 47 12.56 -10.78 14.21
N CYS A 48 11.29 -10.56 13.87
CA CYS A 48 10.39 -9.81 14.73
C CYS A 48 9.85 -10.80 15.76
N GLN A 49 10.35 -10.74 17.00
CA GLN A 49 9.91 -11.63 18.08
C GLN A 49 9.53 -10.84 19.32
N GLY A 50 8.36 -11.15 19.88
CA GLY A 50 7.87 -10.58 21.14
C GLY A 50 7.25 -9.19 21.00
N GLY A 51 6.99 -8.73 19.77
CA GLY A 51 6.47 -7.40 19.47
C GLY A 51 7.56 -6.40 19.11
N VAL A 52 7.15 -5.23 18.64
CA VAL A 52 8.05 -4.13 18.28
C VAL A 52 8.27 -3.22 19.49
N LYS A 53 9.53 -3.01 19.84
CA LYS A 53 9.95 -2.13 20.94
C LYS A 53 10.04 -0.67 20.51
N SER A 54 10.54 -0.43 19.30
CA SER A 54 10.62 0.90 18.72
C SER A 54 10.44 0.88 17.21
N LEU A 55 9.83 1.94 16.69
CA LEU A 55 9.72 2.22 15.26
C LEU A 55 10.29 3.60 14.99
N THR A 56 11.19 3.68 14.02
CA THR A 56 11.68 4.95 13.48
C THR A 56 11.03 5.18 12.13
N LEU A 57 10.38 6.32 12.01
CA LEU A 57 9.55 6.72 10.89
C LEU A 57 10.11 8.00 10.29
N GLN A 58 9.99 8.13 8.98
CA GLN A 58 10.33 9.33 8.23
C GLN A 58 9.07 9.88 7.57
N ASN A 59 8.86 11.19 7.64
CA ASN A 59 7.80 11.84 6.88
C ASN A 59 8.18 11.92 5.40
N SER A 60 7.37 11.33 4.52
CA SER A 60 7.64 11.25 3.07
C SER A 60 7.00 12.38 2.25
N VAL A 61 6.16 13.21 2.88
CA VAL A 61 5.44 14.31 2.21
C VAL A 61 5.90 15.67 2.74
N ASP A 62 5.31 16.76 2.22
CA ASP A 62 5.50 18.11 2.75
C ASP A 62 5.03 18.23 4.22
N GLU A 63 4.99 19.46 4.76
CA GLU A 63 4.58 19.69 6.14
C GLU A 63 3.18 19.11 6.44
N ASN A 64 3.08 18.19 7.41
CA ASN A 64 1.83 17.59 7.83
C ASN A 64 1.78 17.31 9.35
N SER A 65 0.58 17.29 9.90
CA SER A 65 0.36 16.86 11.29
C SER A 65 0.20 15.35 11.32
N VAL A 66 0.98 14.68 12.15
CA VAL A 66 0.95 13.24 12.33
C VAL A 66 0.50 12.92 13.73
N GLU A 67 -0.43 11.97 13.84
CA GLU A 67 -0.89 11.41 15.09
C GLU A 67 -0.70 9.90 15.10
N VAL A 68 -0.12 9.39 16.18
CA VAL A 68 -0.02 7.96 16.45
C VAL A 68 -0.80 7.64 17.71
N LEU A 69 -1.72 6.68 17.59
CA LEU A 69 -2.56 6.20 18.69
C LEU A 69 -2.18 4.78 19.09
N GLY A 70 -2.28 4.50 20.39
CA GLY A 70 -2.25 3.14 20.93
C GLY A 70 -3.55 2.39 20.68
N GLU A 71 -3.59 1.12 21.08
CA GLU A 71 -4.76 0.25 20.86
C GLU A 71 -6.02 0.73 21.61
N ASP A 72 -5.82 1.42 22.74
CA ASP A 72 -6.88 2.03 23.55
C ASP A 72 -7.34 3.41 23.04
N GLY A 73 -6.76 3.89 21.94
CA GLY A 73 -7.01 5.21 21.36
C GLY A 73 -6.27 6.36 22.05
N ALA A 74 -5.38 6.08 23.00
CA ALA A 74 -4.55 7.11 23.61
C ALA A 74 -3.50 7.62 22.63
N VAL A 75 -3.27 8.94 22.62
CA VAL A 75 -2.23 9.56 21.80
C VAL A 75 -0.85 9.21 22.35
N ILE A 76 -0.06 8.45 21.59
CA ILE A 76 1.32 8.10 21.94
C ILE A 76 2.33 9.03 21.29
N TYR A 77 1.96 9.66 20.18
CA TYR A 77 2.76 10.68 19.49
C TYR A 77 1.86 11.65 18.73
N SER A 78 2.17 12.95 18.77
CA SER A 78 1.50 13.95 17.95
C SER A 78 2.45 15.10 17.67
N LYS A 79 2.72 15.38 16.39
CA LYS A 79 3.61 16.49 15.99
C LYS A 79 3.34 16.94 14.55
N LEU A 80 3.61 18.23 14.28
CA LEU A 80 3.80 18.74 12.93
C LEU A 80 5.21 18.38 12.44
N LEU A 81 5.31 17.68 11.32
CA LEU A 81 6.56 17.18 10.74
C LEU A 81 6.85 17.87 9.42
N ASN A 82 8.11 18.19 9.17
CA ASN A 82 8.57 18.64 7.86
C ASN A 82 8.89 17.45 6.93
N ALA A 83 9.05 17.73 5.64
CA ALA A 83 9.51 16.72 4.68
C ALA A 83 10.86 16.13 5.08
N GLY A 84 10.94 14.80 5.08
CA GLY A 84 12.13 14.03 5.43
C GLY A 84 12.45 14.00 6.93
N GLU A 85 11.64 14.63 7.79
CA GLU A 85 11.83 14.60 9.23
C GLU A 85 11.69 13.17 9.78
N ILE A 86 12.62 12.79 10.67
CA ILE A 86 12.69 11.45 11.24
C ILE A 86 12.40 11.52 12.74
N PHE A 87 11.57 10.60 13.22
CA PHE A 87 11.27 10.45 14.63
C PHE A 87 11.15 8.98 15.02
N THR A 88 11.28 8.69 16.31
CA THR A 88 11.16 7.34 16.85
C THR A 88 10.06 7.33 17.91
N ILE A 89 9.18 6.33 17.82
CA ILE A 89 8.22 5.98 18.86
C ILE A 89 8.72 4.75 19.62
N TYR A 90 8.40 4.70 20.91
CA TYR A 90 8.84 3.64 21.81
C TYR A 90 7.65 3.04 22.54
N GLY A 91 7.70 1.74 22.80
CA GLY A 91 6.77 1.07 23.68
C GLY A 91 6.86 1.56 25.12
N THR A 92 5.79 2.14 25.65
CA THR A 92 5.73 2.65 27.03
C THR A 92 4.99 1.72 27.99
N GLY A 93 4.45 0.60 27.49
CA GLY A 93 3.76 -0.40 28.30
C GLY A 93 4.68 -1.19 29.24
N LYS A 94 4.11 -2.03 30.10
CA LYS A 94 4.86 -2.85 31.09
C LYS A 94 5.91 -3.77 30.45
N SER A 95 5.67 -4.21 29.23
CA SER A 95 6.57 -5.05 28.43
C SER A 95 7.67 -4.25 27.71
N GLY A 96 7.57 -2.91 27.71
CA GLY A 96 8.46 -2.03 26.94
C GLY A 96 8.29 -2.15 25.42
N VAL A 97 7.24 -2.82 24.95
CA VAL A 97 6.88 -2.90 23.52
C VAL A 97 5.67 -2.02 23.22
N LEU A 98 5.53 -1.65 21.94
CA LEU A 98 4.34 -1.01 21.40
C LEU A 98 3.14 -1.95 21.55
N ASP A 99 1.94 -1.36 21.59
CA ASP A 99 0.71 -2.15 21.58
C ASP A 99 0.63 -3.00 20.31
N ALA A 100 -0.05 -4.15 20.39
CA ALA A 100 -0.15 -5.09 19.28
C ALA A 100 -0.63 -4.42 18.00
N ASN A 101 -1.53 -3.45 18.13
CA ASN A 101 -1.94 -2.55 17.07
C ASN A 101 -1.69 -1.10 17.48
N ILE A 102 -1.06 -0.34 16.59
CA ILE A 102 -1.04 1.12 16.67
C ILE A 102 -1.75 1.70 15.45
N TYR A 103 -2.22 2.93 15.56
CA TYR A 103 -2.88 3.64 14.46
C TYR A 103 -2.04 4.84 14.06
N ILE A 104 -1.61 4.92 12.82
CA ILE A 104 -0.87 6.06 12.25
C ILE A 104 -1.80 6.74 11.25
N ASP A 105 -2.23 7.97 11.54
CA ASP A 105 -3.19 8.71 10.72
C ASP A 105 -4.47 7.90 10.36
N GLY A 106 -4.87 6.99 11.27
CA GLY A 106 -6.02 6.10 11.12
C GLY A 106 -5.74 4.75 10.46
N GLU A 107 -4.53 4.51 9.96
CA GLU A 107 -4.11 3.21 9.42
C GLU A 107 -3.57 2.30 10.52
N VAL A 108 -4.01 1.04 10.53
CA VAL A 108 -3.59 0.04 11.51
C VAL A 108 -2.24 -0.54 11.13
N VAL A 109 -1.30 -0.52 12.07
CA VAL A 109 -0.02 -1.23 11.98
C VAL A 109 0.02 -2.34 13.04
N ASP A 110 0.08 -3.58 12.57
CA ASP A 110 0.32 -4.75 13.42
C ASP A 110 1.79 -4.73 13.89
N THR A 111 2.01 -4.38 15.16
CA THR A 111 3.33 -4.39 15.80
C THR A 111 3.56 -5.62 16.69
N SER A 112 2.62 -6.57 16.69
CA SER A 112 2.73 -7.82 17.45
C SER A 112 3.74 -8.81 16.86
N CYS A 113 4.24 -8.53 15.65
CA CYS A 113 5.03 -9.42 14.81
C CYS A 113 4.26 -10.63 14.25
N SER A 114 2.91 -10.62 14.22
CA SER A 114 2.16 -11.67 13.52
C SER A 114 2.27 -11.57 11.99
N SER A 115 2.48 -10.34 11.50
CA SER A 115 2.81 -10.05 10.10
C SER A 115 4.24 -9.48 10.00
N PRO A 116 4.96 -9.72 8.89
CA PRO A 116 6.29 -9.15 8.71
C PRO A 116 6.19 -7.63 8.56
N ILE A 117 6.88 -6.91 9.44
CA ILE A 117 7.07 -5.46 9.36
C ILE A 117 8.46 -5.22 8.79
N THR A 118 8.52 -4.49 7.69
CA THR A 118 9.77 -4.25 6.96
C THR A 118 10.09 -2.77 6.90
N THR A 119 11.37 -2.45 6.97
CA THR A 119 11.87 -1.14 6.55
C THR A 119 11.54 -0.92 5.07
N GLY A 120 11.33 0.33 4.71
CA GLY A 120 10.86 0.72 3.38
C GLY A 120 9.34 0.76 3.23
N MET A 121 8.57 0.10 4.11
CA MET A 121 7.11 0.11 4.08
C MET A 121 6.56 1.52 4.35
N GLU A 122 5.55 1.91 3.60
CA GLU A 122 4.81 3.16 3.80
C GLU A 122 3.52 2.90 4.58
N VAL A 123 3.22 3.76 5.55
CA VAL A 123 1.98 3.77 6.34
C VAL A 123 1.49 5.21 6.39
N GLY A 124 0.33 5.48 5.81
CA GLY A 124 -0.14 6.84 5.57
C GLY A 124 0.91 7.66 4.80
N THR A 125 1.38 8.75 5.42
CA THR A 125 2.43 9.61 4.83
C THR A 125 3.84 9.29 5.33
N LEU A 126 4.00 8.27 6.16
CA LEU A 126 5.26 7.92 6.80
C LEU A 126 5.89 6.70 6.15
N LYS A 127 7.21 6.65 6.18
CA LYS A 127 8.02 5.48 5.80
C LYS A 127 8.74 4.90 6.99
N ILE A 128 8.65 3.60 7.19
CA ILE A 128 9.43 2.88 8.20
C ILE A 128 10.89 2.85 7.75
N VAL A 129 11.78 3.50 8.50
CA VAL A 129 13.22 3.53 8.18
C VAL A 129 14.03 2.57 9.05
N SER A 130 13.57 2.29 10.28
CA SER A 130 14.15 1.26 11.14
C SER A 130 13.19 0.86 12.27
N GLY A 131 13.54 -0.18 13.01
CA GLY A 131 12.87 -0.53 14.25
C GLY A 131 13.60 -1.66 14.97
N GLU A 132 13.24 -1.88 16.23
CA GLU A 132 13.80 -2.92 17.09
C GLU A 132 12.66 -3.77 17.66
N SER A 133 12.82 -5.09 17.65
CA SER A 133 11.89 -6.02 18.29
C SER A 133 12.17 -6.16 19.79
N ALA A 134 11.28 -6.81 20.53
CA ALA A 134 11.45 -7.07 21.96
C ALA A 134 12.71 -7.87 22.29
N SER A 135 13.17 -8.72 21.35
CA SER A 135 14.41 -9.49 21.49
C SER A 135 15.68 -8.65 21.26
N GLY A 136 15.54 -7.39 20.82
CA GLY A 136 16.64 -6.49 20.45
C GLY A 136 17.10 -6.63 19.00
N ALA A 137 16.47 -7.50 18.20
CA ALA A 137 16.79 -7.64 16.78
C ALA A 137 16.16 -6.53 15.95
N SER A 138 16.90 -6.02 14.96
CA SER A 138 16.38 -5.05 13.98
C SER A 138 15.23 -5.63 13.16
N LEU A 139 14.32 -4.76 12.74
CA LEU A 139 13.27 -5.12 11.80
C LEU A 139 13.84 -5.55 10.44
N CYS A 140 13.01 -6.30 9.72
CA CYS A 140 13.32 -6.84 8.41
C CYS A 140 13.59 -5.73 7.40
N SER A 141 14.57 -5.92 6.54
CA SER A 141 14.79 -5.06 5.39
C SER A 141 14.51 -5.84 4.12
N VAL A 142 13.89 -5.16 3.16
CA VAL A 142 13.81 -5.64 1.78
C VAL A 142 15.15 -5.32 1.11
N GLU A 143 15.85 -6.34 0.61
CA GLU A 143 16.94 -6.12 -0.34
C GLU A 143 16.31 -5.81 -1.71
N GLU A 144 16.75 -4.70 -2.33
CA GLU A 144 16.40 -4.32 -3.71
C GLU A 144 17.09 -5.22 -4.74
#